data_AF-M1VCX1-F1
#
_entry.id   AF-M1VCX1-F1
#
_cell.length_a   1.000
_cell.length_b   1.000
_cell.length_c   1.000
_cell.angle_alpha   90.00
_cell.angle_beta   90.00
_cell.angle_gamma   90.00
#
_symmetry.space_group_name_H-M   'P 1'
#
loop_
_entity.id
_entity.type
_entity.pdbx_description
1 polymer ?
#
loop_
_entity_poly.entity_id
_entity_poly.type
_entity_poly.pdbx_seq_one_letter_code
_entity_poly.pdbx_strand_id
1 'polypeptide(L)'
;MHSSGEYTRERLGFLSAINVAQPLVNGCRTGRRVCYSRSRWNLATTKRAAKVMIESQSSLPVDVPHCEALTRRWVRDFVLALQLCPYARAPFLANQVRIAVDGATSIQQVERALEREAQVLQHAPEEALATTLLVLPNFHPRDFERFYASTLLLERRWEARGLSDSFVLVFFHPMHMYAKHGAPANGCIPVDQLDYERRAPLPTINLLRDDQVDAAVASGKSTEMLEHNAAHLSTIPLEALEIRFRCLYKTDA
;
A
#
# COMPACT_ATOMS: atom_id res chain seq x y z
N MET A 1 18.31 11.35 -25.92
CA MET A 1 17.00 11.24 -26.58
C MET A 1 16.28 10.05 -25.96
N HIS A 2 15.50 10.27 -24.90
CA HIS A 2 14.57 9.27 -24.39
C HIS A 2 13.18 9.83 -24.70
N SER A 3 12.45 9.07 -25.52
CA SER A 3 11.15 9.44 -26.03
C SER A 3 10.16 9.45 -24.88
N SER A 4 9.61 10.62 -24.60
CA SER A 4 8.37 10.77 -23.84
C SER A 4 7.25 9.97 -24.51
N GLY A 5 6.60 9.06 -23.77
CA GLY A 5 5.14 8.94 -23.87
C GLY A 5 4.52 7.66 -24.42
N GLU A 6 5.22 6.55 -24.65
CA GLU A 6 4.55 5.26 -24.92
C GLU A 6 5.00 4.18 -23.94
N TYR A 7 4.22 4.01 -22.87
CA TYR A 7 4.33 2.84 -22.01
C TYR A 7 3.84 1.61 -22.79
N THR A 8 4.65 0.55 -22.83
CA THR A 8 4.22 -0.72 -23.45
C THR A 8 2.99 -1.26 -22.73
N ARG A 9 2.16 -2.06 -23.43
CA ARG A 9 0.96 -2.68 -22.82
C ARG A 9 1.30 -3.49 -21.57
N GLU A 10 2.48 -4.11 -21.54
CA GLU A 10 3.00 -4.87 -20.40
C GLU A 10 3.37 -3.95 -19.23
N ARG A 11 4.03 -2.82 -19.51
CA ARG A 11 4.36 -1.81 -18.49
C ARG A 11 3.10 -1.16 -17.94
N LEU A 12 2.13 -0.81 -18.78
CA LEU A 12 0.81 -0.32 -18.34
C LEU A 12 0.07 -1.37 -17.51
N GLY A 13 0.14 -2.65 -17.89
CA GLY A 13 -0.43 -3.75 -17.12
C GLY A 13 0.21 -3.87 -15.74
N PHE A 14 1.54 -3.75 -15.66
CA PHE A 14 2.28 -3.78 -14.41
C PHE A 14 2.01 -2.56 -13.53
N LEU A 15 2.03 -1.35 -14.09
CA LEU A 15 1.71 -0.12 -13.35
C LEU A 15 0.25 -0.11 -12.89
N SER A 16 -0.68 -0.56 -13.73
CA SER A 16 -2.09 -0.74 -13.35
C SER A 16 -2.21 -1.74 -12.20
N ALA A 17 -1.47 -2.85 -12.27
CA ALA A 17 -1.47 -3.84 -11.22
C ALA A 17 -0.83 -3.33 -9.92
N ILE A 18 0.19 -2.48 -10.02
CA ILE A 18 0.88 -1.88 -8.89
C ILE A 18 0.07 -0.74 -8.24
N ASN A 19 -0.70 0.04 -9.01
CA ASN A 19 -1.33 1.27 -8.50
C ASN A 19 -2.85 1.30 -8.50
N VAL A 20 -3.49 0.44 -9.27
CA VAL A 20 -4.94 0.53 -9.46
C VAL A 20 -5.63 -0.66 -8.82
N ALA A 21 -6.62 -0.33 -8.01
CA ALA A 21 -7.64 -1.24 -7.52
C ALA A 21 -8.58 -1.70 -8.66
N GLN A 22 -8.05 -2.24 -9.77
CA GLN A 22 -8.87 -2.84 -10.82
C GLN A 22 -9.08 -4.32 -10.53
N PRO A 23 -10.34 -4.80 -10.50
CA PRO A 23 -10.61 -6.21 -10.34
C PRO A 23 -10.04 -6.98 -11.54
N LEU A 24 -9.27 -8.04 -11.28
CA LEU A 24 -9.10 -9.12 -12.24
C LEU A 24 -10.50 -9.66 -12.55
N VAL A 25 -10.96 -9.42 -13.78
CA VAL A 25 -12.25 -9.91 -14.26
C VAL A 25 -12.13 -11.41 -14.40
N ASN A 26 -12.46 -12.17 -13.37
CA ASN A 26 -12.91 -13.55 -13.49
C ASN A 26 -13.67 -13.98 -12.23
N GLY A 27 -14.92 -14.40 -12.45
CA GLY A 27 -15.90 -14.63 -11.40
C GLY A 27 -15.55 -15.82 -10.51
N CYS A 28 -15.88 -15.70 -9.22
CA CYS A 28 -16.13 -16.88 -8.42
C CYS A 28 -17.13 -16.59 -7.30
N ARG A 29 -18.07 -17.54 -7.15
CA ARG A 29 -19.10 -17.60 -6.13
C ARG A 29 -18.50 -18.24 -4.88
N THR A 30 -18.81 -17.69 -3.70
CA THR A 30 -19.46 -18.37 -2.56
C THR A 30 -19.11 -17.66 -1.24
N GLY A 31 -20.06 -17.75 -0.31
CA GLY A 31 -20.15 -16.88 0.86
C GLY A 31 -19.48 -17.40 2.13
N ARG A 32 -18.99 -16.44 2.92
CA ARG A 32 -19.15 -16.35 4.37
C ARG A 32 -18.91 -14.88 4.76
N ARG A 33 -19.78 -14.31 5.59
CA ARG A 33 -19.89 -12.87 5.84
C ARG A 33 -19.18 -12.49 7.13
N VAL A 34 -18.16 -11.64 7.05
CA VAL A 34 -17.73 -10.77 8.14
C VAL A 34 -18.09 -9.34 7.75
N CYS A 35 -19.00 -8.73 8.49
CA CYS A 35 -19.51 -7.37 8.23
C CYS A 35 -18.84 -6.36 9.16
N TYR A 36 -18.32 -5.25 8.61
CA TYR A 36 -18.06 -4.03 9.37
C TYR A 36 -19.19 -3.04 9.13
N SER A 37 -19.97 -2.71 10.15
CA SER A 37 -21.13 -1.81 10.04
C SER A 37 -20.70 -0.35 9.85
N ARG A 38 -21.27 0.32 8.85
CA ARG A 38 -21.33 1.79 8.77
C ARG A 38 -22.39 2.31 9.77
N SER A 39 -22.02 3.31 10.56
CA SER A 39 -22.92 4.32 11.18
C SER A 39 -23.54 4.04 12.57
N ARG A 40 -22.88 4.57 13.61
CA ARG A 40 -23.53 5.39 14.66
C ARG A 40 -22.64 6.59 15.00
N TRP A 41 -22.73 7.65 14.22
CA TRP A 41 -22.29 8.98 14.64
C TRP A 41 -23.34 9.99 14.16
N ASN A 42 -24.21 10.42 15.08
CA ASN A 42 -25.25 11.41 14.83
C ASN A 42 -24.61 12.79 14.56
N LEU A 43 -24.96 13.41 13.43
CA LEU A 43 -24.32 14.58 12.81
C LEU A 43 -24.84 15.96 13.27
N ALA A 44 -25.64 16.06 14.33
CA ALA A 44 -26.35 17.33 14.65
C ALA A 44 -25.84 18.10 15.88
N THR A 45 -25.04 17.50 16.77
CA THR A 45 -24.55 18.16 18.00
C THR A 45 -23.10 18.67 17.91
N THR A 46 -22.46 18.53 16.74
CA THR A 46 -21.01 18.55 16.54
C THR A 46 -20.45 19.85 15.92
N LYS A 47 -21.02 21.03 16.18
CA LYS A 47 -20.38 22.28 15.73
C LYS A 47 -19.59 23.02 16.81
N ARG A 48 -20.01 22.95 18.08
CA ARG A 48 -19.31 23.66 19.18
C ARG A 48 -18.23 22.81 19.86
N ALA A 49 -18.42 21.49 19.94
CA ALA A 49 -17.39 20.56 20.41
C ALA A 49 -16.25 20.36 19.40
N ALA A 50 -16.56 20.41 18.09
CA ALA A 50 -15.54 20.30 17.04
C ALA A 50 -14.53 21.45 17.05
N LYS A 51 -14.96 22.69 17.37
CA LYS A 51 -14.06 23.85 17.42
C LYS A 51 -13.05 23.78 18.57
N VAL A 52 -13.45 23.23 19.72
CA VAL A 52 -12.58 23.09 20.90
C VAL A 52 -11.63 21.87 20.77
N MET A 53 -11.96 20.87 19.95
CA MET A 53 -11.10 19.69 19.71
C MET A 53 -10.08 19.88 18.58
N ILE A 54 -10.27 20.85 17.68
CA ILE A 54 -9.33 21.14 16.58
C ILE A 54 -8.06 21.86 17.10
N GLU A 55 -8.13 22.54 18.24
CA GLU A 55 -7.02 23.36 18.76
C GLU A 55 -6.02 22.63 19.68
N SER A 56 -6.11 21.30 19.85
CA SER A 56 -5.15 20.55 20.70
C SER A 56 -4.65 19.20 20.17
N GLN A 57 -4.85 18.88 18.88
CA GLN A 57 -4.19 17.70 18.29
C GLN A 57 -2.75 18.04 17.87
N SER A 58 -1.87 18.23 18.85
CA SER A 58 -0.47 17.91 18.63
C SER A 58 -0.41 16.40 18.34
N SER A 59 0.09 16.04 17.17
CA SER A 59 0.38 14.66 16.76
C SER A 59 1.00 13.88 17.92
N LEU A 60 0.38 12.77 18.33
CA LEU A 60 1.04 11.82 19.22
C LEU A 60 2.40 11.46 18.60
N PRO A 61 3.48 11.37 19.41
CA PRO A 61 4.79 11.00 18.89
C PRO A 61 4.70 9.61 18.25
N VAL A 62 5.21 9.50 17.03
CA VAL A 62 5.27 8.22 16.32
C VAL A 62 6.35 7.36 16.97
N ASP A 63 5.98 6.15 17.40
CA ASP A 63 6.95 5.13 17.84
C ASP A 63 7.63 4.53 16.60
N VAL A 64 8.71 5.19 16.16
CA VAL A 64 9.47 4.81 14.97
C VAL A 64 10.03 3.38 15.09
N PRO A 65 10.71 2.99 16.19
CA PRO A 65 11.19 1.61 16.34
C PRO A 65 10.08 0.56 16.21
N HIS A 66 8.92 0.80 16.80
CA HIS A 66 7.79 -0.10 16.67
C HIS A 66 7.28 -0.20 15.22
N CYS A 67 7.12 0.94 14.53
CA CYS A 67 6.65 0.97 13.15
C CYS A 67 7.62 0.27 12.18
N GLU A 68 8.92 0.43 12.37
CA GLU A 68 9.94 -0.27 11.59
C GLU A 68 9.90 -1.78 11.85
N ALA A 69 9.88 -2.20 13.12
CA ALA A 69 9.83 -3.61 13.49
C ALA A 69 8.57 -4.31 12.95
N LEU A 70 7.41 -3.64 13.06
CA LEU A 70 6.13 -4.13 12.53
C LEU A 70 6.15 -4.26 11.00
N THR A 71 6.72 -3.27 10.31
CA THR A 71 6.87 -3.30 8.84
C THR A 71 7.83 -4.41 8.40
N ARG A 72 8.98 -4.60 9.08
CA ARG A 72 9.90 -5.72 8.80
C ARG A 72 9.24 -7.08 9.01
N ARG A 73 8.46 -7.21 10.09
CA ARG A 73 7.67 -8.42 10.37
C ARG A 73 6.66 -8.70 9.26
N TRP A 74 5.93 -7.68 8.80
CA TRP A 74 5.00 -7.80 7.68
C TRP A 74 5.69 -8.27 6.39
N VAL A 75 6.82 -7.65 6.01
CA VAL A 75 7.54 -8.08 4.81
C VAL A 75 7.97 -9.54 4.94
N ARG A 76 8.59 -9.93 6.06
CA ARG A 76 9.08 -11.30 6.27
C ARG A 76 7.95 -12.34 6.37
N ASP A 77 7.01 -12.13 7.27
CA ASP A 77 6.05 -13.15 7.71
C ASP A 77 4.76 -13.16 6.86
N PHE A 78 4.54 -12.10 6.09
CA PHE A 78 3.38 -11.98 5.20
C PHE A 78 3.82 -11.96 3.74
N VAL A 79 4.54 -10.92 3.30
CA VAL A 79 4.88 -10.73 1.87
C VAL A 79 5.75 -11.87 1.35
N LEU A 80 6.89 -12.15 1.99
CA LEU A 80 7.82 -13.19 1.54
C LEU A 80 7.28 -14.60 1.77
N ALA A 81 6.64 -14.81 2.92
CA ALA A 81 6.17 -16.14 3.30
C ALA A 81 4.85 -16.55 2.62
N LEU A 82 4.13 -15.62 1.97
CA LEU A 82 3.04 -15.91 1.03
C LEU A 82 3.48 -15.73 -0.44
N GLN A 83 4.75 -15.42 -0.69
CA GLN A 83 5.33 -15.25 -2.03
C GLN A 83 4.61 -14.19 -2.89
N LEU A 84 4.09 -13.11 -2.26
CA LEU A 84 3.25 -12.11 -2.93
C LEU A 84 3.99 -11.24 -3.95
N CYS A 85 5.32 -11.18 -3.86
CA CYS A 85 6.15 -10.43 -4.78
C CYS A 85 7.47 -11.18 -5.05
N PRO A 86 7.76 -11.57 -6.30
CA PRO A 86 8.99 -12.27 -6.65
C PRO A 86 10.24 -11.40 -6.49
N TYR A 87 10.07 -10.07 -6.48
CA TYR A 87 11.15 -9.10 -6.39
C TYR A 87 11.50 -8.67 -4.96
N ALA A 88 10.67 -9.02 -3.96
CA ALA A 88 10.87 -8.55 -2.59
C ALA A 88 11.98 -9.31 -1.85
N ARG A 89 12.18 -10.61 -2.15
CA ARG A 89 13.03 -11.49 -1.34
C ARG A 89 14.51 -11.09 -1.36
N ALA A 90 15.07 -10.94 -2.56
CA ALA A 90 16.49 -10.64 -2.72
C ALA A 90 16.90 -9.32 -2.04
N PRO A 91 16.26 -8.16 -2.34
CA PRO A 91 16.64 -6.91 -1.70
C PRO A 91 16.35 -6.89 -0.19
N PHE A 92 15.30 -7.56 0.28
CA PHE A 92 15.01 -7.63 1.71
C PHE A 92 16.10 -8.41 2.49
N LEU A 93 16.53 -9.57 1.97
CA LEU A 93 17.60 -10.36 2.60
C LEU A 93 18.98 -9.69 2.50
N ALA A 94 19.20 -8.89 1.45
CA ALA A 94 20.41 -8.10 1.28
C ALA A 94 20.42 -6.78 2.09
N ASN A 95 19.39 -6.49 2.89
CA ASN A 95 19.20 -5.22 3.61
C ASN A 95 19.18 -3.97 2.69
N GLN A 96 18.75 -4.14 1.44
CA GLN A 96 18.62 -3.06 0.44
C GLN A 96 17.22 -2.40 0.46
N VAL A 97 16.40 -2.71 1.47
CA VAL A 97 15.07 -2.10 1.67
C VAL A 97 15.16 -1.14 2.85
N ARG A 98 15.04 0.15 2.56
CA ARG A 98 14.91 1.18 3.59
C ARG A 98 13.47 1.26 4.06
N ILE A 99 13.27 1.33 5.37
CA ILE A 99 11.98 1.61 5.98
C ILE A 99 12.12 2.99 6.63
N ALA A 100 11.38 3.97 6.11
CA ALA A 100 11.37 5.33 6.61
C ALA A 100 10.02 5.59 7.27
N VAL A 101 10.00 6.02 8.52
CA VAL A 101 8.75 6.30 9.24
C VAL A 101 8.56 7.81 9.36
N ASP A 102 7.41 8.32 8.92
CA ASP A 102 7.08 9.74 8.97
C ASP A 102 5.69 9.98 9.59
N GLY A 103 5.60 10.99 10.46
CA GLY A 103 4.38 11.33 11.19
C GLY A 103 3.38 12.19 10.40
N ALA A 104 3.53 12.30 9.09
CA ALA A 104 2.66 13.10 8.22
C ALA A 104 1.16 12.80 8.44
N THR A 105 0.37 13.86 8.57
CA THR A 105 -1.10 13.85 8.70
C THR A 105 -1.80 14.53 7.52
N SER A 106 -1.04 15.19 6.64
CA SER A 106 -1.54 15.88 5.45
C SER A 106 -0.79 15.48 4.19
N ILE A 107 -1.44 15.61 3.04
CA ILE A 107 -0.84 15.27 1.75
C ILE A 107 0.45 16.06 1.48
N GLN A 108 0.50 17.34 1.88
CA GLN A 108 1.71 18.16 1.69
C GLN A 108 2.88 17.68 2.56
N GLN A 109 2.60 17.12 3.73
CA GLN A 109 3.63 16.49 4.56
C GLN A 109 4.11 15.18 3.93
N VAL A 110 3.17 14.38 3.40
CA VAL A 110 3.51 13.14 2.65
C VAL A 110 4.37 13.47 1.43
N GLU A 111 4.02 14.48 0.62
CA GLU A 111 4.83 14.91 -0.53
C GLU A 111 6.26 15.25 -0.12
N ARG A 112 6.44 16.04 0.95
CA ARG A 112 7.78 16.38 1.45
C ARG A 112 8.55 15.15 1.93
N ALA A 113 7.86 14.18 2.54
CA ALA A 113 8.49 12.93 2.97
C ALA A 113 8.91 12.08 1.76
N LEU A 114 8.04 11.96 0.75
CA LEU A 114 8.36 11.28 -0.52
C LEU A 114 9.53 11.95 -1.24
N GLU A 115 9.57 13.28 -1.32
CA GLU A 115 10.69 14.02 -1.94
C GLU A 115 12.02 13.75 -1.23
N ARG A 116 12.03 13.73 0.12
CA ARG A 116 13.23 13.37 0.89
C ARG A 116 13.69 11.95 0.60
N GLU A 117 12.77 10.99 0.61
CA GLU A 117 13.12 9.59 0.39
C GLU A 117 13.51 9.30 -1.07
N ALA A 118 12.92 10.01 -2.04
CA ALA A 118 13.35 9.99 -3.44
C ALA A 118 14.78 10.52 -3.59
N GLN A 119 15.14 11.62 -2.91
CA GLN A 119 16.51 12.13 -2.89
C GLN A 119 17.47 11.09 -2.30
N VAL A 120 17.13 10.47 -1.16
CA VAL A 120 17.96 9.41 -0.55
C VAL A 120 18.16 8.26 -1.54
N LEU A 121 17.10 7.80 -2.19
CA LEU A 121 17.16 6.70 -3.16
C LEU A 121 17.99 7.10 -4.39
N GLN A 122 17.84 8.31 -4.91
CA GLN A 122 18.58 8.80 -6.07
C GLN A 122 20.10 8.87 -5.83
N HIS A 123 20.53 9.25 -4.61
CA HIS A 123 21.96 9.40 -4.28
C HIS A 123 22.63 8.11 -3.81
N ALA A 124 21.87 7.05 -3.55
CA ALA A 124 22.40 5.75 -3.18
C ALA A 124 22.54 4.85 -4.42
N PRO A 125 23.64 4.08 -4.55
CA PRO A 125 23.72 3.04 -5.57
C PRO A 125 22.66 1.97 -5.31
N GLU A 126 22.12 1.39 -6.38
CA GLU A 126 21.03 0.40 -6.31
C GLU A 126 21.40 -0.81 -5.44
N GLU A 127 22.66 -1.25 -5.51
CA GLU A 127 23.19 -2.38 -4.74
C GLU A 127 23.33 -2.08 -3.24
N ALA A 128 23.28 -0.81 -2.83
CA ALA A 128 23.19 -0.42 -1.43
C ALA A 128 21.74 -0.17 -0.99
N LEU A 129 20.93 0.38 -1.88
CA LEU A 129 19.55 0.74 -1.60
C LEU A 129 18.67 0.59 -2.86
N ALA A 130 17.89 -0.48 -2.88
CA ALA A 130 17.00 -0.81 -3.98
C ALA A 130 15.69 -0.02 -3.90
N THR A 131 15.10 0.09 -2.71
CA THR A 131 13.76 0.69 -2.55
C THR A 131 13.53 1.26 -1.15
N THR A 132 12.55 2.16 -1.04
CA THR A 132 12.12 2.74 0.23
C THR A 132 10.63 2.47 0.49
N LEU A 133 10.33 1.83 1.62
CA LEU A 133 9.01 1.78 2.23
C LEU A 133 8.82 2.99 3.15
N LEU A 134 8.07 3.99 2.69
CA LEU A 134 7.64 5.13 3.51
C LEU A 134 6.38 4.77 4.30
N VAL A 135 6.53 4.62 5.61
CA VAL A 135 5.49 4.22 6.57
C VAL A 135 4.88 5.46 7.21
N LEU A 136 3.56 5.59 7.12
CA LEU A 136 2.79 6.79 7.46
C LEU A 136 1.70 6.48 8.52
N PRO A 137 2.07 6.19 9.78
CA PRO A 137 1.13 5.71 10.80
C PRO A 137 -0.01 6.70 11.12
N ASN A 138 0.18 7.98 10.83
CA ASN A 138 -0.82 9.02 11.10
C ASN A 138 -1.63 9.43 9.84
N PHE A 139 -1.29 8.92 8.66
CA PHE A 139 -1.93 9.31 7.41
C PHE A 139 -3.08 8.37 7.05
N HIS A 140 -4.31 8.76 7.43
CA HIS A 140 -5.54 8.01 7.17
C HIS A 140 -5.55 6.54 7.66
N PRO A 141 -5.01 6.18 8.85
CA PRO A 141 -4.77 4.79 9.24
C PRO A 141 -6.01 3.90 9.35
N ARG A 142 -7.21 4.50 9.38
CA ARG A 142 -8.51 3.82 9.50
C ARG A 142 -9.52 4.29 8.46
N ASP A 143 -9.08 5.02 7.44
CA ASP A 143 -9.94 5.63 6.43
C ASP A 143 -9.37 5.37 5.04
N PHE A 144 -9.62 4.16 4.53
CA PHE A 144 -9.11 3.72 3.23
C PHE A 144 -9.59 4.59 2.08
N GLU A 145 -10.85 5.04 2.11
CA GLU A 145 -11.40 5.87 1.03
C GLU A 145 -10.65 7.21 0.92
N ARG A 146 -10.38 7.84 2.07
CA ARG A 146 -9.60 9.08 2.09
C ARG A 146 -8.13 8.85 1.75
N PHE A 147 -7.56 7.73 2.17
CA PHE A 147 -6.22 7.31 1.75
C PHE A 147 -6.15 7.13 0.22
N TYR A 148 -7.06 6.36 -0.37
CA TYR A 148 -7.14 6.11 -1.81
C TYR A 148 -7.37 7.39 -2.62
N ALA A 149 -8.27 8.28 -2.19
CA ALA A 149 -8.42 9.59 -2.83
C ALA A 149 -7.11 10.41 -2.81
N SER A 150 -6.30 10.24 -1.75
CA SER A 150 -5.00 10.89 -1.64
C SER A 150 -3.94 10.24 -2.54
N THR A 151 -3.96 8.92 -2.77
CA THR A 151 -3.01 8.26 -3.69
C THR A 151 -3.17 8.80 -5.10
N LEU A 152 -4.40 8.92 -5.59
CA LEU A 152 -4.70 9.49 -6.91
C LEU A 152 -4.20 10.93 -7.05
N LEU A 153 -4.26 11.72 -5.98
CA LEU A 153 -3.75 13.08 -5.98
C LEU A 153 -2.22 13.11 -5.90
N LEU A 154 -1.61 12.23 -5.11
CA LEU A 154 -0.15 12.09 -5.01
C LEU A 154 0.44 11.70 -6.36
N GLU A 155 -0.10 10.69 -7.05
CA GLU A 155 0.40 10.26 -8.36
C GLU A 155 0.38 11.40 -9.39
N ARG A 156 -0.76 12.10 -9.53
CA ARG A 156 -0.86 13.26 -10.44
C ARG A 156 0.17 14.34 -10.10
N ARG A 157 0.40 14.57 -8.81
CA ARG A 157 1.36 15.57 -8.33
C ARG A 157 2.82 15.12 -8.48
N TRP A 158 3.05 13.82 -8.45
CA TRP A 158 4.35 13.19 -8.68
C TRP A 158 4.74 13.30 -10.16
N GLU A 159 3.78 12.99 -11.04
CA GLU A 159 3.90 13.12 -12.49
C GLU A 159 4.12 14.59 -12.91
N ALA A 160 3.33 15.52 -12.37
CA ALA A 160 3.47 16.94 -12.68
C ALA A 160 4.84 17.55 -12.29
N ARG A 161 5.60 16.88 -11.40
CA ARG A 161 6.96 17.26 -11.01
C ARG A 161 8.05 16.53 -11.81
N GLY A 162 7.69 15.66 -12.76
CA GLY A 162 8.63 14.85 -13.53
C GLY A 162 9.29 13.73 -12.74
N LEU A 163 8.74 13.34 -11.58
CA LEU A 163 9.33 12.30 -10.72
C LEU A 163 8.91 10.89 -11.14
N SER A 164 7.84 10.75 -11.92
CA SER A 164 7.35 9.46 -12.43
C SER A 164 8.31 8.79 -13.43
N ASP A 165 9.23 9.55 -14.02
CA ASP A 165 10.25 9.01 -14.94
C ASP A 165 11.44 8.38 -14.19
N SER A 166 11.49 8.51 -12.86
CA SER A 166 12.56 7.98 -12.02
C SER A 166 12.04 7.05 -10.94
N PHE A 167 10.81 7.28 -10.47
CA PHE A 167 10.23 6.51 -9.37
C PHE A 167 8.76 6.16 -9.61
N VAL A 168 8.43 4.90 -9.33
CA VAL A 168 7.07 4.40 -9.28
C VAL A 168 6.65 4.30 -7.82
N LEU A 169 5.53 4.93 -7.48
CA LEU A 169 4.91 4.81 -6.17
C LEU A 169 4.03 3.57 -6.15
N VAL A 170 3.99 2.83 -5.03
CA VAL A 170 3.09 1.70 -4.78
C VAL A 170 2.42 1.86 -3.43
N PHE A 171 1.10 1.72 -3.36
CA PHE A 171 0.36 2.03 -2.14
C PHE A 171 -0.15 0.79 -1.40
N PHE A 172 -0.02 0.79 -0.08
CA PHE A 172 -0.54 -0.25 0.81
C PHE A 172 -1.30 0.38 1.97
N HIS A 173 -2.35 -0.29 2.42
CA HIS A 173 -3.19 0.22 3.52
C HIS A 173 -3.77 -0.95 4.36
N PRO A 174 -3.91 -0.82 5.70
CA PRO A 174 -4.45 -1.89 6.55
C PRO A 174 -5.84 -2.37 6.16
N MET A 175 -6.63 -1.44 5.62
CA MET A 175 -8.01 -1.67 5.16
C MET A 175 -8.12 -1.61 3.64
N HIS A 176 -7.06 -1.92 2.88
CA HIS A 176 -7.15 -1.99 1.44
C HIS A 176 -8.28 -2.94 1.01
N MET A 177 -9.04 -2.50 0.01
CA MET A 177 -10.10 -3.26 -0.63
C MET A 177 -10.10 -2.96 -2.14
N TYR A 178 -10.09 -3.99 -2.97
CA TYR A 178 -10.35 -3.83 -4.40
C TYR A 178 -11.83 -3.48 -4.62
N ALA A 179 -12.11 -2.53 -5.51
CA ALA A 179 -13.48 -2.16 -5.85
C ALA A 179 -14.15 -3.31 -6.63
N LYS A 180 -14.81 -4.26 -5.93
CA LYS A 180 -15.68 -5.23 -6.60
C LYS A 180 -17.00 -4.56 -7.00
N HIS A 181 -17.36 -4.67 -8.27
CA HIS A 181 -18.69 -4.31 -8.76
C HIS A 181 -19.76 -5.17 -8.06
N GLY A 182 -20.76 -4.51 -7.47
CA GLY A 182 -21.88 -5.17 -6.80
C GLY A 182 -21.81 -5.10 -5.27
N ALA A 183 -21.81 -3.87 -4.72
CA ALA A 183 -22.15 -3.72 -3.32
C ALA A 183 -23.56 -4.32 -3.10
N PRO A 184 -23.74 -5.27 -2.17
CA PRO A 184 -25.08 -5.74 -1.82
C PRO A 184 -25.95 -4.55 -1.39
N ALA A 185 -27.26 -4.67 -1.55
CA ALA A 185 -28.23 -3.59 -1.27
C ALA A 185 -28.15 -2.99 0.16
N ASN A 186 -27.39 -3.61 1.07
CA ASN A 186 -27.09 -3.14 2.42
C ASN A 186 -25.75 -2.35 2.54
N GLY A 187 -25.08 -2.05 1.43
CA GLY A 187 -23.90 -1.18 1.37
C GLY A 187 -22.62 -1.76 1.98
N CYS A 188 -22.56 -3.06 2.31
CA CYS A 188 -21.38 -3.69 2.89
C CYS A 188 -20.64 -4.53 1.83
N ILE A 189 -19.46 -4.08 1.40
CA ILE A 189 -18.59 -4.84 0.50
C ILE A 189 -17.81 -5.86 1.35
N PRO A 190 -17.89 -7.17 1.06
CA PRO A 190 -17.11 -8.18 1.79
C PRO A 190 -15.62 -8.05 1.46
N VAL A 191 -14.77 -8.33 2.45
CA VAL A 191 -13.31 -8.42 2.26
C VAL A 191 -13.01 -9.66 1.40
N ASP A 192 -12.13 -9.48 0.42
CA ASP A 192 -11.67 -10.55 -0.45
C ASP A 192 -10.27 -11.06 -0.05
N GLN A 193 -9.95 -12.31 -0.37
CA GLN A 193 -8.60 -12.84 -0.14
C GLN A 193 -7.55 -12.04 -0.93
N LEU A 194 -7.89 -11.58 -2.14
CA LEU A 194 -6.99 -10.79 -2.98
C LEU A 194 -6.65 -9.43 -2.34
N ASP A 195 -7.51 -8.87 -1.49
CA ASP A 195 -7.23 -7.61 -0.80
C ASP A 195 -5.92 -7.68 0.01
N TYR A 196 -5.55 -8.88 0.50
CA TYR A 196 -4.33 -9.10 1.27
C TYR A 196 -3.03 -8.94 0.46
N GLU A 197 -3.10 -8.92 -0.87
CA GLU A 197 -1.97 -8.53 -1.72
C GLU A 197 -1.51 -7.09 -1.42
N ARG A 198 -2.45 -6.22 -1.04
CA ARG A 198 -2.23 -4.77 -0.84
C ARG A 198 -2.40 -4.31 0.60
N ARG A 199 -2.64 -5.23 1.53
CA ARG A 199 -2.73 -4.91 2.95
C ARG A 199 -1.33 -4.86 3.58
N ALA A 200 -1.08 -3.77 4.28
CA ALA A 200 0.09 -3.57 5.14
C ALA A 200 -0.38 -3.17 6.54
N PRO A 201 0.40 -3.43 7.62
CA PRO A 201 -0.02 -3.14 8.98
C PRO A 201 -0.20 -1.65 9.27
N LEU A 202 0.42 -0.79 8.47
CA LEU A 202 0.34 0.66 8.52
C LEU A 202 0.19 1.20 7.08
N PRO A 203 -0.43 2.39 6.88
CA PRO A 203 -0.40 3.06 5.59
C PRO A 203 1.05 3.19 5.11
N THR A 204 1.35 2.70 3.91
CA THR A 204 2.72 2.58 3.41
C THR A 204 2.75 2.93 1.93
N ILE A 205 3.78 3.67 1.52
CA ILE A 205 4.08 3.95 0.12
C ILE A 205 5.45 3.35 -0.19
N ASN A 206 5.54 2.46 -1.16
CA ASN A 206 6.80 1.94 -1.66
C ASN A 206 7.29 2.81 -2.81
N LEU A 207 8.52 3.32 -2.74
CA LEU A 207 9.22 4.00 -3.82
C LEU A 207 10.10 2.98 -4.53
N LEU A 208 9.70 2.59 -5.73
CA LEU A 208 10.49 1.76 -6.63
C LEU A 208 11.23 2.65 -7.62
N ARG A 209 12.44 2.24 -8.04
CA ARG A 209 13.13 2.88 -9.16
C ARG A 209 12.47 2.44 -10.48
N ASP A 210 12.36 3.36 -11.42
CA ASP A 210 11.67 3.11 -12.68
C ASP A 210 12.42 2.06 -13.55
N ASP A 211 13.75 2.11 -13.56
CA ASP A 211 14.61 1.14 -14.25
C ASP A 211 14.45 -0.30 -13.73
N GLN A 212 14.32 -0.47 -12.41
CA GLN A 212 14.03 -1.77 -11.79
C GLN A 212 12.63 -2.28 -12.14
N VAL A 213 11.65 -1.37 -12.24
CA VAL A 213 10.31 -1.68 -12.70
C VAL A 213 10.34 -2.15 -14.15
N ASP A 214 11.08 -1.48 -15.02
CA ASP A 214 11.24 -1.86 -16.42
C ASP A 214 11.94 -3.22 -16.57
N ALA A 215 13.01 -3.46 -15.80
CA ALA A 215 13.69 -4.75 -15.78
C ALA A 215 12.77 -5.88 -15.28
N ALA A 216 11.94 -5.60 -14.27
CA ALA A 216 10.93 -6.54 -13.77
C ALA A 216 9.90 -6.88 -14.86
N VAL A 217 9.34 -5.88 -15.53
CA VAL A 217 8.39 -6.07 -16.64
C VAL A 217 9.02 -6.88 -17.77
N ALA A 218 10.23 -6.53 -18.19
CA ALA A 218 10.95 -7.23 -19.26
C ALA A 218 11.25 -8.71 -18.92
N SER A 219 11.30 -9.07 -17.63
CA SER A 219 11.51 -10.44 -17.17
C SER A 219 10.26 -11.34 -17.31
N GLY A 220 9.07 -10.78 -17.56
CA GLY A 220 7.80 -11.52 -17.67
C GLY A 220 7.17 -11.95 -16.33
N LYS A 221 7.96 -12.02 -15.25
CA LYS A 221 7.52 -12.47 -13.92
C LYS A 221 6.43 -11.57 -13.30
N SER A 222 6.30 -10.36 -13.80
CA SER A 222 5.33 -9.36 -13.33
C SER A 222 3.88 -9.71 -13.66
N THR A 223 3.59 -10.22 -14.85
CA THR A 223 2.24 -10.68 -15.22
C THR A 223 1.90 -11.97 -14.48
N GLU A 224 2.87 -12.89 -14.40
CA GLU A 224 2.75 -14.14 -13.65
C GLU A 224 2.47 -13.90 -12.16
N MET A 225 3.05 -12.86 -11.56
CA MET A 225 2.83 -12.49 -10.16
C MET A 225 1.35 -12.28 -9.84
N LEU A 226 0.59 -11.63 -10.71
CA LEU A 226 -0.82 -11.31 -10.43
C LEU A 226 -1.71 -12.53 -10.50
N GLU A 227 -1.52 -13.34 -11.54
CA GLU A 227 -2.22 -14.61 -11.69
C GLU A 227 -1.86 -15.57 -10.57
N HIS A 228 -0.57 -15.61 -10.19
CA HIS A 228 -0.08 -16.34 -9.03
C HIS A 228 -0.75 -15.88 -7.74
N ASN A 229 -0.76 -14.58 -7.46
CA ASN A 229 -1.35 -14.03 -6.24
C ASN A 229 -2.84 -14.33 -6.15
N ALA A 230 -3.59 -14.11 -7.23
CA ALA A 230 -5.01 -14.43 -7.29
C ALA A 230 -5.29 -15.92 -7.06
N ALA A 231 -4.55 -16.80 -7.75
CA ALA A 231 -4.69 -18.24 -7.58
C ALA A 231 -4.29 -18.68 -6.16
N HIS A 232 -3.11 -18.29 -5.69
CA HIS A 232 -2.56 -18.68 -4.38
C HIS A 232 -3.43 -18.20 -3.23
N LEU A 233 -3.78 -16.90 -3.18
CA LEU A 233 -4.61 -16.35 -2.11
C LEU A 233 -6.01 -16.98 -2.09
N SER A 234 -6.57 -17.36 -3.25
CA SER A 234 -7.87 -18.06 -3.30
C SER A 234 -7.84 -19.45 -2.62
N THR A 235 -6.66 -20.09 -2.55
CA THR A 235 -6.50 -21.39 -1.85
C THR A 235 -6.45 -21.27 -0.34
N ILE A 236 -6.22 -20.06 0.20
CA ILE A 236 -6.10 -19.82 1.63
C ILE A 236 -7.46 -19.34 2.17
N PRO A 237 -8.04 -20.00 3.20
CA PRO A 237 -9.26 -19.51 3.82
C PRO A 237 -9.11 -18.06 4.31
N LEU A 238 -10.10 -17.20 4.05
CA LEU A 238 -10.07 -15.79 4.46
C LEU A 238 -9.77 -15.61 5.96
N GLU A 239 -10.36 -16.45 6.81
CA GLU A 239 -10.11 -16.46 8.25
C GLU A 239 -8.63 -16.75 8.60
N ALA A 240 -7.97 -17.62 7.84
CA ALA A 240 -6.55 -17.91 8.03
C ALA A 240 -5.67 -16.71 7.65
N LEU A 241 -6.02 -15.98 6.58
CA LEU A 241 -5.35 -14.73 6.22
C LEU A 241 -5.57 -13.64 7.29
N GLU A 242 -6.79 -13.50 7.81
CA GLU A 242 -7.12 -12.58 8.89
C GLU A 242 -6.32 -12.87 10.17
N ILE A 243 -6.25 -14.14 10.57
CA ILE A 243 -5.48 -14.57 11.75
C ILE A 243 -4.00 -14.26 11.53
N ARG A 244 -3.44 -14.65 10.38
CA ARG A 244 -2.03 -14.40 10.04
C ARG A 244 -1.70 -12.92 10.07
N PHE A 245 -2.55 -12.08 9.46
CA PHE A 245 -2.36 -10.63 9.42
C PHE A 245 -2.49 -9.99 10.82
N ARG A 246 -3.44 -10.46 11.65
CA ARG A 246 -3.60 -10.00 13.04
C ARG A 246 -2.42 -10.37 13.92
N CYS A 247 -1.77 -11.51 13.67
CA CYS A 247 -0.58 -11.93 14.38
C CYS A 247 0.62 -10.99 14.16
N LEU A 248 0.62 -10.15 13.11
CA LEU A 248 1.65 -9.12 12.92
C LEU A 248 1.72 -8.13 14.08
N TYR A 249 0.57 -7.82 14.71
CA TYR A 249 0.48 -6.84 15.79
C TYR A 249 0.81 -7.43 17.17
N LYS A 250 1.08 -8.74 17.25
CA LYS A 250 1.54 -9.35 18.50
C LYS A 250 3.04 -9.08 18.63
N THR A 251 3.44 -8.46 19.73
CA THR A 251 4.84 -8.43 20.13
C THR A 251 5.28 -9.85 20.46
N ASP A 252 6.50 -10.23 20.06
CA ASP A 252 7.10 -11.45 20.60
C ASP A 252 7.23 -11.23 22.11
N ALA A 253 6.59 -12.11 22.88
CA ALA A 253 6.59 -12.06 24.34
C ALA A 253 7.97 -12.41 24.91
#